data_AF-A0A0N0JS44-F1
#
_entry.id   AF-A0A0N0JS44-F1
#
_cell.length_a   1.000
_cell.length_b   1.000
_cell.length_c   1.000
_cell.angle_alpha   90.00
_cell.angle_beta   90.00
_cell.angle_gamma   90.00
#
_symmetry.space_group_name_H-M   'P 1'
#
loop_
_entity.id
_entity.type
_entity.pdbx_description
1 polymer ?
#
loop_
_entity_poly.entity_id
_entity_poly.type
_entity_poly.pdbx_seq_one_letter_code
_entity_poly.pdbx_strand_id
1 'polypeptide(L)'
;MSDDDDDAPALPVAKGKRLSVARKAVVTRLWRAAQRQLDAHEARLDELPKGAAASESEAKALAVLARTVRELVALDATAPGREDKTNDDLSPAAGLRHVAELRKELARRLEVIAAGGSSSGPAAPDGNSDAS
;
A
#
# COMPACT_ATOMS: atom_id res chain seq x y z
N MET A 1 11.66 -21.81 -51.99
CA MET A 1 10.46 -21.16 -52.55
C MET A 1 9.32 -21.51 -51.61
N SER A 2 8.79 -20.45 -50.99
CA SER A 2 7.50 -20.31 -50.27
C SER A 2 7.31 -21.00 -48.93
N ASP A 3 7.52 -20.17 -47.89
CA ASP A 3 6.57 -19.88 -46.81
C ASP A 3 5.16 -20.44 -46.96
N ASP A 4 4.64 -21.03 -45.89
CA ASP A 4 3.21 -21.08 -45.57
C ASP A 4 3.07 -21.04 -44.03
N ASP A 5 2.85 -19.81 -43.56
CA ASP A 5 2.07 -19.37 -42.41
C ASP A 5 2.13 -20.13 -41.07
N ASP A 6 3.05 -19.64 -40.23
CA ASP A 6 2.92 -19.62 -38.77
C ASP A 6 1.82 -18.61 -38.37
N ASP A 7 0.54 -18.98 -38.57
CA ASP A 7 -0.61 -18.20 -38.04
C ASP A 7 -1.14 -18.87 -36.76
N ALA A 8 -0.41 -18.66 -35.66
CA ALA A 8 -0.88 -19.00 -34.33
C ALA A 8 -1.83 -17.90 -33.81
N PRO A 9 -3.11 -18.20 -33.48
CA PRO A 9 -4.04 -17.19 -33.01
C PRO A 9 -3.62 -16.65 -31.64
N ALA A 10 -3.28 -15.35 -31.59
CA ALA A 10 -2.93 -14.63 -30.38
C ALA A 10 -4.05 -14.74 -29.32
N LEU A 11 -3.76 -15.45 -28.22
CA LEU A 11 -4.70 -15.63 -27.11
C LEU A 11 -5.01 -14.29 -26.41
N PRO A 12 -6.27 -14.03 -26.00
CA PRO A 12 -6.68 -12.75 -25.44
C PRO A 12 -6.16 -12.53 -24.00
N VAL A 13 -5.00 -11.88 -23.88
CA VAL A 13 -4.37 -11.47 -22.60
C VAL A 13 -5.23 -10.45 -21.79
N ALA A 14 -6.28 -9.90 -22.40
CA ALA A 14 -7.10 -8.83 -21.82
C ALA A 14 -8.04 -9.28 -20.67
N LYS A 15 -8.40 -10.57 -20.57
CA LYS A 15 -9.36 -11.05 -19.55
C LYS A 15 -8.77 -11.08 -18.13
N GLY A 16 -7.48 -11.34 -17.98
CA GLY A 16 -6.83 -11.38 -16.65
C GLY A 16 -6.78 -10.02 -15.94
N LYS A 17 -6.58 -8.93 -16.70
CA LYS A 17 -6.46 -7.56 -16.16
C LYS A 17 -7.78 -7.00 -15.63
N ARG A 18 -8.92 -7.33 -16.25
CA ARG A 18 -10.24 -6.87 -15.75
C ARG A 18 -10.65 -7.57 -14.46
N LEU A 19 -10.32 -8.87 -14.34
CA LEU A 19 -10.57 -9.63 -13.11
C LEU A 19 -9.73 -9.12 -11.93
N SER A 20 -8.48 -8.69 -12.18
CA SER A 20 -7.63 -8.11 -11.14
C SER A 20 -8.10 -6.71 -10.70
N VAL A 21 -8.58 -5.87 -11.63
CA VAL A 21 -9.19 -4.56 -11.29
C VAL A 21 -10.48 -4.74 -10.48
N ALA A 22 -11.34 -5.69 -10.86
CA ALA A 22 -12.56 -6.00 -10.11
C ALA A 22 -12.23 -6.51 -8.69
N ARG A 23 -11.23 -7.40 -8.56
CA ARG A 23 -10.75 -7.87 -7.25
C ARG A 23 -10.24 -6.71 -6.38
N LYS A 24 -9.42 -5.81 -6.95
CA LYS A 24 -8.90 -4.64 -6.23
C LYS A 24 -10.01 -3.72 -5.74
N ALA A 25 -11.05 -3.50 -6.54
CA ALA A 25 -12.22 -2.72 -6.15
C ALA A 25 -12.97 -3.36 -4.97
N VAL A 26 -13.13 -4.68 -4.98
CA VAL A 26 -13.75 -5.43 -3.87
C VAL A 26 -12.89 -5.34 -2.60
N VAL A 27 -11.58 -5.55 -2.69
CA VAL A 27 -10.66 -5.41 -1.53
C VAL A 27 -10.71 -3.99 -0.96
N THR A 28 -10.69 -2.97 -1.82
CA THR A 28 -10.79 -1.56 -1.39
C THR A 28 -12.10 -1.28 -0.66
N ARG A 29 -13.21 -1.84 -1.18
CA ARG A 29 -14.53 -1.70 -0.55
C ARG A 29 -14.60 -2.41 0.80
N LEU A 30 -14.03 -3.61 0.90
CA LEU A 30 -13.94 -4.37 2.14
C LEU A 30 -13.08 -3.64 3.18
N TRP A 31 -11.96 -3.07 2.76
CA TRP A 31 -11.11 -2.25 3.63
C TRP A 31 -11.85 -1.04 4.19
N ARG A 32 -12.55 -0.28 3.33
CA ARG A 32 -13.38 0.86 3.77
C ARG A 32 -14.51 0.44 4.70
N ALA A 33 -15.11 -0.72 4.48
CA ALA A 33 -16.15 -1.23 5.36
C ALA A 33 -15.59 -1.63 6.73
N ALA A 34 -14.46 -2.34 6.75
CA ALA A 34 -13.78 -2.72 7.99
C ALA A 34 -13.35 -1.47 8.79
N GLN A 35 -12.79 -0.44 8.14
CA GLN A 35 -12.43 0.80 8.81
C GLN A 35 -13.65 1.46 9.48
N ARG A 36 -14.78 1.60 8.78
CA ARG A 36 -16.00 2.19 9.36
C ARG A 36 -16.54 1.38 10.54
N GLN A 37 -16.39 0.05 10.49
CA GLN A 37 -16.81 -0.79 11.61
C GLN A 37 -15.90 -0.59 12.82
N LEU A 38 -14.59 -0.45 12.61
CA LEU A 38 -13.64 -0.12 13.67
C LEU A 38 -13.96 1.25 14.29
N ASP A 39 -14.14 2.29 13.47
CA ASP A 39 -14.49 3.64 13.94
C ASP A 39 -15.79 3.62 14.77
N ALA A 40 -16.79 2.83 14.36
CA ALA A 40 -18.04 2.68 15.09
C ALA A 40 -17.89 1.90 16.41
N HIS A 41 -16.92 0.99 16.50
CA HIS A 41 -16.57 0.32 17.76
C HIS A 41 -15.79 1.24 18.70
N GLU A 42 -14.85 2.03 18.17
CA GLU A 42 -14.12 3.02 18.95
C GLU A 42 -15.07 4.06 19.56
N ALA A 43 -16.02 4.59 18.79
CA ALA A 43 -17.03 5.52 19.31
C ALA A 43 -17.86 4.91 20.45
N ARG A 44 -18.21 3.61 20.35
CA ARG A 44 -18.92 2.90 21.43
C ARG A 44 -18.04 2.70 22.67
N LEU A 45 -16.76 2.40 22.49
CA LEU A 45 -15.81 2.28 23.60
C LEU A 45 -15.56 3.62 24.30
N ASP A 46 -15.57 4.74 23.56
CA ASP A 46 -15.45 6.09 24.13
C ASP A 46 -16.69 6.49 24.94
N GLU A 47 -17.86 5.96 24.60
CA GLU A 47 -19.11 6.15 25.36
C GLU A 47 -19.14 5.33 26.67
N LEU A 48 -18.27 4.32 26.84
CA LEU A 48 -18.22 3.53 28.06
C LEU A 48 -17.61 4.33 29.23
N PRO A 49 -18.18 4.24 30.44
CA PRO A 49 -17.60 4.87 31.61
C PRO A 49 -16.20 4.30 31.88
N LYS A 50 -15.26 5.18 32.27
CA LYS A 50 -13.86 4.81 32.51
C LYS A 50 -13.77 3.63 33.49
N GLY A 51 -13.19 2.52 33.04
CA GLY A 51 -13.05 1.29 33.83
C GLY A 51 -14.13 0.24 33.60
N ALA A 52 -15.15 0.51 32.79
CA ALA A 52 -16.07 -0.51 32.31
C ALA A 52 -15.40 -1.36 31.22
N ALA A 53 -15.52 -2.68 31.34
CA ALA A 53 -15.04 -3.60 30.31
C ALA A 53 -15.96 -3.59 29.10
N ALA A 54 -15.38 -3.64 27.90
CA ALA A 54 -16.11 -3.90 26.67
C ALA A 54 -16.86 -5.24 26.76
N SER A 55 -18.00 -5.31 26.10
CA SER A 55 -18.82 -6.53 26.11
C SER A 55 -18.12 -7.71 25.43
N GLU A 56 -18.42 -8.95 25.84
CA GLU A 56 -17.85 -10.16 25.21
C GLU A 56 -18.19 -10.25 23.71
N SER A 57 -19.39 -9.82 23.32
CA SER A 57 -19.81 -9.75 21.92
C SER A 57 -18.95 -8.77 21.12
N GLU A 58 -18.54 -7.66 21.72
CA GLU A 58 -17.65 -6.67 21.11
C GLU A 58 -16.22 -7.20 20.96
N ALA A 59 -15.69 -7.87 21.98
CA ALA A 59 -14.40 -8.54 21.87
C ALA A 59 -14.38 -9.58 20.73
N LYS A 60 -15.47 -10.34 20.56
CA LYS A 60 -15.64 -11.28 19.45
C LYS A 60 -15.71 -10.56 18.10
N ALA A 61 -16.46 -9.44 18.01
CA ALA A 61 -16.54 -8.64 16.79
C ALA A 61 -15.15 -8.10 16.37
N LEU A 62 -14.37 -7.59 17.34
CA LEU A 62 -13.01 -7.12 17.11
C LEU A 62 -12.06 -8.25 16.67
N ALA A 63 -12.17 -9.44 17.26
CA ALA A 63 -11.36 -10.60 16.86
C ALA A 63 -11.66 -11.02 15.42
N VAL A 64 -12.94 -11.02 15.01
CA VAL A 64 -13.34 -11.30 13.62
C VAL A 64 -12.80 -10.22 12.68
N LEU A 65 -12.88 -8.94 13.05
CA LEU A 65 -12.37 -7.83 12.24
C LEU A 65 -10.84 -7.88 12.08
N ALA A 66 -10.10 -8.18 13.15
CA ALA A 66 -8.65 -8.39 13.08
C ALA A 66 -8.29 -9.56 12.14
N ARG A 67 -9.08 -10.63 12.16
CA ARG A 67 -8.91 -11.76 11.23
C ARG A 67 -9.18 -11.35 9.78
N THR A 68 -10.27 -10.63 9.50
CA THR A 68 -10.58 -10.20 8.14
C THR A 68 -9.53 -9.24 7.59
N VAL A 69 -9.00 -8.32 8.41
CA VAL A 69 -7.87 -7.45 8.01
C VAL A 69 -6.64 -8.27 7.65
N ARG A 70 -6.28 -9.29 8.46
CA ARG A 70 -5.16 -10.19 8.14
C ARG A 70 -5.39 -10.94 6.82
N GLU A 71 -6.60 -11.43 6.60
CA GLU A 71 -6.97 -12.11 5.35
C GLU A 71 -6.93 -11.16 4.15
N LEU A 72 -7.39 -9.92 4.29
CA LEU A 72 -7.30 -8.89 3.24
C LEU A 72 -5.84 -8.54 2.89
N VAL A 73 -4.96 -8.44 3.90
CA VAL A 73 -3.52 -8.21 3.69
C VAL A 73 -2.88 -9.40 2.96
N ALA A 74 -3.23 -10.63 3.32
CA ALA A 74 -2.75 -11.82 2.63
C ALA A 74 -3.23 -11.89 1.16
N LEU A 75 -4.47 -11.48 0.89
CA LEU A 75 -5.02 -11.40 -0.47
C LEU A 75 -4.34 -10.32 -1.32
N ASP A 76 -3.87 -9.24 -0.71
CA ASP A 76 -3.13 -8.16 -1.39
C ASP A 76 -1.64 -8.53 -1.61
N ALA A 77 -1.05 -9.33 -0.70
CA ALA A 77 0.29 -9.88 -0.85
C ALA A 77 0.37 -10.90 -2.01
N THR A 78 -0.59 -11.82 -2.08
CA THR A 78 -0.69 -12.86 -3.13
C THR A 78 -1.18 -12.34 -4.50
N ALA A 79 -1.33 -11.01 -4.65
CA ALA A 79 -1.77 -10.42 -5.90
C ALA A 79 -0.68 -10.60 -6.99
N PRO A 80 -0.98 -11.27 -8.12
CA PRO A 80 0.02 -11.59 -9.13
C PRO A 80 0.61 -10.30 -9.70
N GLY A 81 1.91 -10.09 -9.46
CA GLY A 81 2.69 -8.97 -9.97
C GLY A 81 3.18 -7.95 -8.93
N ARG A 82 2.96 -8.16 -7.62
CA ARG A 82 3.49 -7.28 -6.57
C ARG A 82 4.81 -7.76 -5.94
N GLU A 83 5.13 -9.05 -6.06
CA GLU A 83 6.25 -9.64 -5.32
C GLU A 83 7.63 -9.27 -5.87
N ASP A 84 7.76 -8.89 -7.16
CA ASP A 84 9.09 -8.67 -7.77
C ASP A 84 9.29 -7.34 -8.54
N LYS A 85 8.23 -6.62 -8.91
CA LYS A 85 8.36 -5.56 -9.94
C LYS A 85 9.13 -4.29 -9.55
N THR A 86 9.39 -4.02 -8.27
CA THR A 86 10.17 -2.83 -7.88
C THR A 86 11.65 -3.11 -7.66
N ASN A 87 12.07 -4.38 -7.56
CA ASN A 87 13.48 -4.74 -7.40
C ASN A 87 14.04 -5.46 -8.64
N ASP A 88 13.19 -6.19 -9.36
CA ASP A 88 13.59 -6.99 -10.54
C ASP A 88 13.88 -6.14 -11.80
N ASP A 89 13.37 -4.89 -11.85
CA ASP A 89 13.66 -3.95 -12.95
C ASP A 89 15.03 -3.25 -12.81
N LEU A 90 15.70 -3.38 -11.65
CA LEU A 90 17.05 -2.86 -11.46
C LEU A 90 18.06 -4.00 -11.62
N SER A 91 18.91 -3.88 -12.64
CA SER A 91 20.13 -4.69 -12.73
C SER A 91 20.84 -4.75 -11.35
N PRO A 92 21.44 -5.88 -10.95
CA PRO A 92 22.06 -6.04 -9.62
C PRO A 92 23.02 -4.89 -9.26
N ALA A 93 23.76 -4.36 -10.24
CA ALA A 93 24.65 -3.22 -10.06
C ALA A 93 23.91 -1.88 -9.83
N ALA A 94 22.72 -1.71 -10.40
CA ALA A 94 21.86 -0.55 -10.15
C ALA A 94 21.18 -0.64 -8.77
N GLY A 95 20.77 -1.83 -8.34
CA GLY A 95 20.26 -2.08 -7.00
C GLY A 95 21.28 -1.74 -5.90
N LEU A 96 22.54 -2.16 -6.05
CA LEU A 96 23.61 -1.83 -5.11
C LEU A 96 23.88 -0.32 -5.01
N ARG A 97 23.81 0.40 -6.14
CA ARG A 97 23.95 1.87 -6.16
C ARG A 97 22.78 2.56 -5.45
N HIS A 98 21.56 2.08 -5.66
CA HIS A 98 20.37 2.62 -4.99
C HIS A 98 20.45 2.44 -3.47
N VAL A 99 20.88 1.27 -3.00
CA VAL A 99 21.10 1.00 -1.56
C VAL A 99 22.18 1.92 -0.98
N ALA A 100 23.26 2.19 -1.72
CA ALA A 100 24.30 3.11 -1.28
C ALA A 100 23.77 4.55 -1.11
N GLU A 101 22.93 5.03 -2.03
CA GLU A 101 22.30 6.35 -1.92
C GLU A 101 21.30 6.43 -0.76
N LEU A 102 20.52 5.38 -0.53
CA LEU A 102 19.61 5.32 0.63
C LEU A 102 20.37 5.40 1.96
N ARG A 103 21.52 4.71 2.07
CA ARG A 103 22.36 4.77 3.26
C ARG A 103 22.93 6.18 3.50
N LYS A 104 23.34 6.88 2.45
CA LYS A 104 23.83 8.26 2.56
C LYS A 104 22.73 9.22 3.01
N GLU A 105 21.54 9.12 2.42
CA GLU A 105 20.41 9.97 2.79
C GLU A 105 19.93 9.70 4.22
N LEU A 106 19.94 8.44 4.66
CA LEU A 106 19.64 8.09 6.04
C LEU A 106 20.67 8.69 7.01
N ALA A 107 21.96 8.59 6.70
CA ALA A 107 23.02 9.19 7.52
C ALA A 107 22.84 10.71 7.64
N ARG A 108 22.56 11.39 6.51
CA ARG A 108 22.27 12.84 6.51
C ARG A 108 21.07 13.19 7.39
N ARG A 109 19.97 12.44 7.31
CA ARG A 109 18.78 12.69 8.14
C ARG A 109 19.06 12.49 9.63
N LEU A 110 19.84 11.46 9.96
CA LEU A 110 20.26 11.22 11.34
C LEU A 110 21.17 12.33 11.85
N GLU A 111 22.08 12.87 11.03
CA GLU A 111 22.91 14.04 11.37
C GLU A 111 22.05 15.29 11.62
N VAL A 112 21.04 15.55 10.79
CA VAL A 112 20.11 16.69 10.98
C VAL A 112 19.34 16.56 12.30
N ILE A 113 18.84 15.36 12.62
CA ILE A 113 18.14 15.08 13.87
C ILE A 113 19.10 15.21 15.06
N ALA A 114 20.32 14.68 14.96
CA ALA A 114 21.34 14.76 16.00
C ALA A 114 21.82 16.21 16.26
N ALA A 115 21.84 17.05 15.22
CA ALA A 115 22.14 18.47 15.31
C ALA A 115 20.97 19.33 15.85
N GLY A 116 19.85 18.70 16.25
CA GLY A 116 18.69 19.39 16.82
C GLY A 116 17.80 20.10 15.80
N GLY A 117 17.94 19.79 14.50
CA GLY A 117 17.15 20.38 13.43
C GLY A 117 15.82 19.66 13.21
N SER A 118 14.71 20.27 13.59
CA SER A 118 13.37 19.88 13.11
C SER A 118 13.28 20.18 11.61
N SER A 119 13.44 19.17 10.74
CA SER A 119 13.32 19.37 9.29
C SER A 119 11.86 19.69 8.93
N SER A 120 11.58 20.96 8.65
CA SER A 120 10.35 21.39 7.99
C SER A 120 10.24 20.69 6.62
N GLY A 121 9.03 20.21 6.29
CA GLY A 121 8.74 19.35 5.15
C GLY A 121 9.01 19.96 3.77
N PRO A 122 8.82 19.19 2.69
CA PRO A 122 9.22 19.58 1.34
C PRO A 122 8.48 20.87 0.92
N ALA A 123 9.27 21.92 0.63
CA ALA A 123 8.78 23.16 0.05
C ALA A 123 8.18 22.86 -1.34
N ALA A 124 6.88 23.15 -1.49
CA ALA A 124 6.23 23.19 -2.79
C ALA A 124 6.87 24.28 -3.65
N PRO A 125 7.06 24.07 -4.97
CA PRO A 125 7.53 25.12 -5.84
C PRO A 125 6.41 26.16 -6.04
N ASP A 126 6.58 27.33 -5.43
CA ASP A 126 5.77 28.53 -5.69
C ASP A 126 6.03 29.01 -7.13
N GLY A 127 5.18 28.56 -8.06
CA GLY A 127 5.07 29.14 -9.38
C GLY A 127 4.11 30.33 -9.35
N ASN A 128 4.61 31.52 -9.00
CA ASN A 128 3.90 32.77 -9.29
C ASN A 128 4.86 33.96 -9.48
N SER A 129 5.28 34.17 -10.72
CA SER A 129 5.76 35.43 -11.29
C SER A 129 5.53 35.26 -12.80
N ASP A 130 4.82 36.11 -13.52
CA ASP A 130 5.08 37.53 -13.63
C ASP A 130 3.87 38.23 -14.28
N ALA A 131 3.60 39.44 -13.82
CA ALA A 131 2.65 40.38 -14.41
C ALA A 131 3.48 41.48 -15.08
N SER A 132 3.30 41.67 -16.38
CA SER A 132 3.69 42.89 -17.11
C SER A 132 2.80 43.06 -18.33
#